data_AF-A0A2G6GWM8-F1
#
_entry.id   AF-A0A2G6GWM8-F1
#
_cell.length_a   1.000
_cell.length_b   1.000
_cell.length_c   1.000
_cell.angle_alpha   90.00
_cell.angle_beta   90.00
_cell.angle_gamma   90.00
#
_symmetry.space_group_name_H-M   'P 1'
#
loop_
_entity.id
_entity.type
_entity.pdbx_description
1 polymer ?
#
loop_
_entity_poly.entity_id
_entity_poly.type
_entity_poly.pdbx_seq_one_letter_code
_entity_poly.pdbx_strand_id
1 'polypeptide(L)'
;MKSCIERRKFLSCAARAAIAAGLAPLMGCGRNNEAVPSTSPPASGGDERMAFKEKLEEMRAMPRDLVEKLLQQKASSYMQRAHHCAQSSFLALRDLFGLPGKEIVKALTPMPGIADTGSTCGALSGSLLILGMVYGRDEHELADWEAYQESLKPSRALCAAFKESYGSLDCHRVQEDTFGRCYRLTDPAELAQFQKDGATEGCTAVVSRAISLAASIILDDPNL
;
A
#
# COMPACT_ATOMS: atom_id res chain seq x y z
N MET A 1 15.53 5.62 -32.46
CA MET A 1 14.06 5.65 -32.60
C MET A 1 13.45 4.89 -31.44
N LYS A 2 13.06 5.59 -30.36
CA LYS A 2 12.42 4.99 -29.19
C LYS A 2 10.90 5.06 -29.41
N SER A 3 10.27 3.89 -29.54
CA SER A 3 8.82 3.76 -29.66
C SER A 3 8.18 3.99 -28.28
N CYS A 4 7.41 5.08 -28.17
CA CYS A 4 6.57 5.38 -27.01
C CYS A 4 5.30 4.53 -27.12
N ILE A 5 5.07 3.63 -26.16
CA ILE A 5 3.81 2.87 -26.06
C ILE A 5 2.80 3.75 -25.33
N GLU A 6 1.85 4.36 -26.06
CA GLU A 6 0.74 5.11 -25.48
C GLU A 6 -0.33 4.19 -24.85
N ARG A 7 -0.53 4.32 -23.54
CA ARG A 7 -1.57 3.66 -22.72
C ARG A 7 -3.02 4.10 -23.03
N ARG A 8 -3.32 4.69 -24.20
CA ARG A 8 -4.66 5.23 -24.54
C ARG A 8 -5.58 4.29 -25.34
N LYS A 9 -5.20 3.04 -25.60
CA LYS A 9 -6.02 2.09 -26.40
C LYS A 9 -6.86 1.08 -25.60
N PHE A 10 -7.20 1.36 -24.34
CA PHE A 10 -8.06 0.46 -23.53
C PHE A 10 -9.50 0.97 -23.31
N LEU A 11 -9.89 2.09 -23.93
CA LEU A 11 -11.23 2.69 -23.79
C LEU A 11 -12.10 2.63 -25.06
N SER A 12 -11.77 1.79 -26.04
CA SER A 12 -12.49 1.74 -27.33
C SER A 12 -13.53 0.62 -27.48
N CYS A 13 -14.04 0.01 -26.40
CA CYS A 13 -15.08 -1.04 -26.50
C CYS A 13 -16.45 -0.72 -25.89
N ALA A 14 -16.73 0.51 -25.45
CA ALA A 14 -18.01 0.78 -24.74
C ALA A 14 -18.73 2.10 -25.11
N ALA A 15 -18.55 2.64 -26.31
CA ALA A 15 -19.37 3.77 -26.75
C ALA A 15 -19.56 3.82 -28.28
N ARG A 16 -20.36 2.90 -28.81
CA ARG A 16 -20.98 3.04 -30.14
C ARG A 16 -22.42 2.53 -30.09
N ALA A 17 -23.32 3.35 -29.58
CA ALA A 17 -24.76 3.26 -29.84
C ALA A 17 -25.43 4.60 -29.47
N ALA A 18 -25.54 5.50 -30.44
CA ALA A 18 -26.70 6.37 -30.70
C ALA A 18 -26.31 7.44 -31.73
N ILE A 19 -26.92 7.34 -32.90
CA ILE A 19 -26.84 8.25 -34.03
C ILE A 19 -27.95 9.30 -33.88
N ALA A 20 -27.67 10.52 -34.35
CA ALA A 20 -28.57 11.47 -35.02
C ALA A 20 -28.87 12.81 -34.32
N ALA A 21 -28.67 13.85 -35.14
CA ALA A 21 -29.40 15.12 -35.25
C ALA A 21 -28.93 16.30 -34.38
N GLY A 22 -28.44 17.35 -35.07
CA GLY A 22 -28.47 18.72 -34.56
C GLY A 22 -27.22 19.55 -34.86
N LEU A 23 -27.14 20.10 -36.08
CA LEU A 23 -26.24 21.20 -36.42
C LEU A 23 -26.70 22.50 -35.73
N ALA A 24 -25.82 23.15 -34.98
CA ALA A 24 -25.88 24.58 -34.71
C ALA A 24 -24.44 25.13 -34.58
N PRO A 25 -24.01 26.10 -35.41
CA PRO A 25 -22.76 26.80 -35.20
C PRO A 25 -22.96 28.07 -34.33
N LEU A 26 -21.84 28.59 -33.83
CA LEU A 26 -21.62 29.87 -33.14
C LEU A 26 -21.66 29.82 -31.60
N MET A 27 -20.49 29.80 -30.98
CA MET A 27 -19.83 31.05 -30.56
C MET A 27 -18.45 30.73 -29.98
N GLY A 28 -17.41 31.30 -30.59
CA GLY A 28 -16.08 31.34 -29.99
C GLY A 28 -16.08 32.32 -28.83
N CYS A 29 -15.66 31.86 -27.66
CA CYS A 29 -15.08 32.70 -26.63
C CYS A 29 -13.62 32.30 -26.50
N GLY A 30 -12.74 33.07 -27.12
CA GLY A 30 -11.33 33.07 -26.77
C GLY A 30 -11.20 33.42 -25.29
N ARG A 31 -10.38 32.64 -24.58
CA ARG A 31 -9.85 33.05 -23.28
C ARG A 31 -8.35 32.93 -23.31
N ASN A 32 -7.77 34.02 -22.85
CA ASN A 32 -6.36 34.35 -22.91
C ASN A 32 -5.52 33.33 -22.15
N ASN A 33 -4.34 33.11 -22.70
CA ASN A 33 -3.25 32.36 -22.11
C ASN A 33 -2.61 33.24 -21.03
N GLU A 34 -3.25 33.35 -19.86
CA GLU A 34 -2.64 33.95 -18.68
C GLU A 34 -2.02 32.84 -17.84
N ALA A 35 -0.69 32.83 -17.79
CA ALA A 35 0.09 31.96 -16.94
C ALA A 35 -0.31 32.18 -15.48
N VAL A 36 -0.82 31.13 -14.83
CA VAL A 36 -1.08 31.13 -13.40
C VAL A 36 0.26 31.20 -12.67
N PRO A 37 0.51 32.19 -11.80
CA PRO A 37 1.74 32.24 -11.02
C PRO A 37 1.80 31.04 -10.08
N SER A 38 2.84 30.21 -10.23
CA SER A 38 3.14 29.12 -9.32
C SER A 38 3.73 29.69 -8.03
N THR A 39 2.88 29.95 -7.05
CA THR A 39 3.32 30.05 -5.65
C THR A 39 2.86 28.79 -4.95
N SER A 40 3.65 27.73 -5.11
CA SER A 40 3.55 26.54 -4.27
C SER A 40 3.85 26.93 -2.81
N PRO A 41 3.06 26.46 -1.84
CA PRO A 41 3.39 26.64 -0.44
C PRO A 41 4.69 25.90 -0.09
N PRO A 42 5.42 26.32 0.95
CA PRO A 42 6.69 25.69 1.31
C PRO A 42 6.47 24.23 1.70
N ALA A 43 7.32 23.35 1.18
CA ALA A 43 7.31 21.92 1.47
C ALA A 43 7.48 21.66 2.98
N SER A 44 6.40 21.23 3.63
CA SER A 44 6.40 20.76 5.02
C SER A 44 7.16 19.44 5.21
N GLY A 45 7.71 18.85 4.14
CA GLY A 45 8.35 17.53 4.15
C GLY A 45 9.78 17.48 4.69
N GLY A 46 10.37 18.61 5.10
CA GLY A 46 11.73 18.65 5.65
C GLY A 46 11.86 17.94 7.00
N ASP A 47 10.92 18.21 7.91
CA ASP A 47 10.88 17.64 9.27
C ASP A 47 10.57 16.14 9.25
N GLU A 48 9.61 15.73 8.42
CA GLU A 48 9.21 14.33 8.27
C GLU A 48 10.32 13.44 7.68
N ARG A 49 11.08 13.95 6.69
CA ARG A 49 12.22 13.22 6.11
C ARG A 49 13.36 13.05 7.13
N MET A 50 13.58 14.03 8.00
CA MET A 50 14.57 13.94 9.06
C MET A 50 14.17 12.90 10.11
N ALA A 51 12.91 12.91 10.56
CA ALA A 51 12.38 11.93 11.50
C ALA A 51 12.51 10.49 11.00
N PHE A 52 12.24 10.26 9.70
CA PHE A 52 12.43 8.94 9.08
C PHE A 52 13.90 8.49 9.14
N LYS A 53 14.84 9.36 8.73
CA LYS A 53 16.27 9.03 8.72
C LYS A 53 16.80 8.73 10.13
N GLU A 54 16.43 9.52 11.11
CA GLU A 54 16.81 9.29 12.52
C GLU A 54 16.31 7.92 13.00
N LYS A 55 15.06 7.58 12.72
CA LYS A 55 14.49 6.28 13.08
C LYS A 55 15.14 5.13 12.32
N LEU A 56 15.45 5.31 11.05
CA LEU A 56 16.14 4.30 10.25
C LEU A 56 17.51 3.95 10.82
N GLU A 57 18.31 4.97 11.17
CA GLU A 57 19.62 4.78 11.81
C GLU A 57 19.50 4.16 13.20
N GLU A 58 18.51 4.57 14.01
CA GLU A 58 18.22 3.94 15.30
C GLU A 58 17.94 2.43 15.14
N MET A 59 17.12 2.05 14.14
CA MET A 59 16.80 0.65 13.89
C MET A 59 17.97 -0.13 13.29
N ARG A 60 18.81 0.49 12.44
CA ARG A 60 20.04 -0.13 11.90
C ARG A 60 21.09 -0.38 12.99
N ALA A 61 21.17 0.49 14.00
CA ALA A 61 22.08 0.32 15.13
C ALA A 61 21.65 -0.77 16.12
N MET A 62 20.39 -1.19 16.07
CA MET A 62 19.81 -2.19 16.97
C MET A 62 20.06 -3.63 16.47
N PRO A 63 20.25 -4.62 17.36
CA PRO A 63 20.27 -6.03 16.96
C PRO A 63 19.00 -6.42 16.18
N ARG A 64 19.15 -7.17 15.08
CA ARG A 64 18.03 -7.52 14.18
C ARG A 64 16.93 -8.32 14.89
N ASP A 65 17.29 -9.18 15.83
CA ASP A 65 16.32 -9.94 16.62
C ASP A 65 15.48 -9.03 17.54
N LEU A 66 16.03 -7.91 17.99
CA LEU A 66 15.30 -6.94 18.80
C LEU A 66 14.34 -6.10 17.95
N VAL A 67 14.75 -5.67 16.75
CA VAL A 67 13.85 -5.02 15.78
C VAL A 67 12.69 -5.94 15.41
N GLU A 68 12.97 -7.23 15.17
CA GLU A 68 11.96 -8.24 14.89
C GLU A 68 10.96 -8.39 16.06
N LYS A 69 11.46 -8.46 17.31
CA LYS A 69 10.59 -8.50 18.50
C LYS A 69 9.71 -7.25 18.62
N LEU A 70 10.25 -6.07 18.33
CA LEU A 70 9.48 -4.81 18.35
C LEU A 70 8.37 -4.83 17.29
N LEU A 71 8.67 -5.31 16.08
CA LEU A 71 7.67 -5.47 15.02
C LEU A 71 6.55 -6.42 15.44
N GLN A 72 6.88 -7.59 15.99
CA GLN A 72 5.90 -8.56 16.48
C GLN A 72 5.03 -7.99 17.60
N GLN A 73 5.61 -7.24 18.54
CA GLN A 73 4.86 -6.54 19.59
C GLN A 73 3.89 -5.50 19.02
N LYS A 74 4.34 -4.69 18.05
CA LYS A 74 3.48 -3.71 17.37
C LYS A 74 2.37 -4.39 16.57
N ALA A 75 2.69 -5.45 15.83
CA ALA A 75 1.70 -6.24 15.08
C ALA A 75 0.61 -6.77 16.01
N SER A 76 0.99 -7.43 17.10
CA SER A 76 0.06 -7.97 18.08
C SER A 76 -0.79 -6.85 18.71
N SER A 77 -0.16 -5.77 19.17
CA SER A 77 -0.86 -4.64 19.78
C SER A 77 -1.90 -4.02 18.84
N TYR A 78 -1.53 -3.78 17.58
CA TYR A 78 -2.44 -3.18 16.61
C TYR A 78 -3.53 -4.14 16.15
N MET A 79 -3.23 -5.43 15.95
CA MET A 79 -4.24 -6.42 15.59
C MET A 79 -5.26 -6.63 16.70
N GLN A 80 -4.83 -6.65 17.96
CA GLN A 80 -5.73 -6.78 19.12
C GLN A 80 -6.65 -5.56 19.27
N ARG A 81 -6.20 -4.38 18.85
CA ARG A 81 -7.00 -3.15 18.94
C ARG A 81 -7.91 -2.93 17.73
N ALA A 82 -7.41 -3.21 16.53
CA ALA A 82 -8.07 -2.83 15.29
C ALA A 82 -8.81 -4.00 14.62
N HIS A 83 -8.43 -5.25 14.91
CA HIS A 83 -8.88 -6.45 14.20
C HIS A 83 -8.79 -6.30 12.67
N HIS A 84 -7.76 -5.59 12.21
CA HIS A 84 -7.67 -5.12 10.83
C HIS A 84 -6.24 -5.22 10.31
N CYS A 85 -6.00 -6.20 9.44
CA CYS A 85 -4.65 -6.55 8.98
C CYS A 85 -3.94 -5.41 8.23
N ALA A 86 -4.62 -4.70 7.33
CA ALA A 86 -3.97 -3.63 6.55
C ALA A 86 -3.57 -2.41 7.40
N GLN A 87 -4.49 -1.90 8.21
CA GLN A 87 -4.20 -0.85 9.19
C GLN A 87 -3.10 -1.28 10.17
N SER A 88 -3.14 -2.50 10.69
CA SER A 88 -2.14 -2.97 11.66
C SER A 88 -0.75 -3.08 11.07
N SER A 89 -0.61 -3.61 9.85
CA SER A 89 0.68 -3.63 9.14
C SER A 89 1.23 -2.23 8.91
N PHE A 90 0.38 -1.33 8.42
CA PHE A 90 0.78 0.06 8.17
C PHE A 90 1.20 0.77 9.47
N LEU A 91 0.38 0.68 10.52
CA LEU A 91 0.66 1.31 11.82
C LEU A 91 1.96 0.78 12.44
N ALA A 92 2.21 -0.52 12.38
CA ALA A 92 3.41 -1.13 12.96
C ALA A 92 4.69 -0.59 12.30
N LEU A 93 4.73 -0.58 10.96
CA LEU A 93 5.86 -0.09 10.19
C LEU A 93 6.00 1.44 10.27
N ARG A 94 4.89 2.16 10.16
CA ARG A 94 4.86 3.62 10.30
C ARG A 94 5.51 4.05 11.61
N ASP A 95 5.12 3.42 12.71
CA ASP A 95 5.65 3.75 14.03
C ASP A 95 7.10 3.30 14.23
N LEU A 96 7.51 2.19 13.58
CA LEU A 96 8.89 1.74 13.64
C LEU A 96 9.81 2.78 12.98
N PHE A 97 9.41 3.29 11.82
CA PHE A 97 10.20 4.21 11.01
C PHE A 97 9.86 5.69 11.20
N GLY A 98 8.98 6.04 12.14
CA GLY A 98 8.61 7.45 12.40
C GLY A 98 7.93 8.16 11.22
N LEU A 99 7.21 7.43 10.37
CA LEU A 99 6.55 7.98 9.19
C LEU A 99 5.23 8.70 9.55
N PRO A 100 4.78 9.69 8.76
CA PRO A 100 3.47 10.31 8.93
C PRO A 100 2.33 9.40 8.42
N GLY A 101 1.14 9.97 8.15
CA GLY A 101 0.07 9.24 7.43
C GLY A 101 -1.14 8.84 8.26
N LYS A 102 -1.65 9.76 9.10
CA LYS A 102 -2.92 9.55 9.82
C LYS A 102 -4.09 9.28 8.88
N GLU A 103 -4.18 10.01 7.76
CA GLU A 103 -5.24 9.82 6.76
C GLU A 103 -5.13 8.47 6.03
N ILE A 104 -3.92 7.93 5.89
CA ILE A 104 -3.70 6.61 5.28
C ILE A 104 -4.35 5.51 6.11
N VAL A 105 -4.31 5.61 7.45
CA VAL A 105 -4.98 4.65 8.34
C VAL A 105 -6.48 4.59 8.03
N LYS A 106 -7.11 5.76 7.84
CA LYS A 106 -8.53 5.84 7.45
C LYS A 106 -8.76 5.26 6.05
N ALA A 107 -7.90 5.59 5.10
CA ALA A 107 -7.98 5.10 3.73
C ALA A 107 -7.76 3.58 3.59
N LEU A 108 -7.09 2.95 4.54
CA LEU A 108 -6.85 1.50 4.58
C LEU A 108 -8.07 0.67 5.02
N THR A 109 -9.15 1.29 5.49
CA THR A 109 -10.36 0.61 5.99
C THR A 109 -10.94 -0.46 5.02
N PRO A 110 -11.01 -0.25 3.69
CA PRO A 110 -11.53 -1.25 2.78
C PRO A 110 -10.45 -2.22 2.28
N MET A 111 -9.24 -2.21 2.85
CA MET A 111 -8.11 -3.01 2.33
C MET A 111 -7.95 -4.43 2.89
N PRO A 112 -8.61 -4.88 3.98
CA PRO A 112 -8.61 -6.31 4.34
C PRO A 112 -9.19 -7.12 3.18
N GLY A 113 -8.34 -7.95 2.56
CA GLY A 113 -8.73 -8.81 1.43
C GLY A 113 -9.53 -8.07 0.36
N ILE A 114 -9.19 -6.79 0.16
CA ILE A 114 -9.94 -5.68 -0.44
C ILE A 114 -11.47 -5.86 -0.33
N ALA A 115 -12.05 -5.19 0.66
CA ALA A 115 -13.46 -5.21 1.02
C ALA A 115 -13.99 -6.61 1.38
N ASP A 116 -13.17 -7.42 2.06
CA ASP A 116 -13.54 -8.75 2.57
C ASP A 116 -13.94 -9.76 1.47
N THR A 117 -13.54 -9.48 0.22
CA THR A 117 -13.84 -10.32 -0.94
C THR A 117 -12.81 -11.43 -1.17
N GLY A 118 -11.71 -11.43 -0.40
CA GLY A 118 -10.67 -12.45 -0.46
C GLY A 118 -9.58 -12.24 -1.49
N SER A 119 -9.57 -11.07 -2.13
CA SER A 119 -8.51 -10.64 -3.04
C SER A 119 -7.24 -10.26 -2.25
N THR A 120 -6.40 -9.35 -2.74
CA THR A 120 -5.10 -9.00 -2.14
C THR A 120 -5.12 -8.89 -0.62
N CYS A 121 -4.24 -9.66 0.03
CA CYS A 121 -4.13 -9.72 1.49
C CYS A 121 -3.86 -8.34 2.09
N GLY A 122 -4.64 -7.98 3.12
CA GLY A 122 -4.52 -6.66 3.75
C GLY A 122 -3.15 -6.44 4.39
N ALA A 123 -2.55 -7.48 4.97
CA ALA A 123 -1.20 -7.39 5.56
C ALA A 123 -0.14 -6.96 4.52
N LEU A 124 -0.26 -7.46 3.29
CA LEU A 124 0.59 -7.07 2.17
C LEU A 124 0.27 -5.64 1.72
N SER A 125 -1.01 -5.30 1.55
CA SER A 125 -1.45 -3.96 1.15
C SER A 125 -0.91 -2.88 2.10
N GLY A 126 -1.08 -3.04 3.41
CA GLY A 126 -0.58 -2.08 4.40
C GLY A 126 0.94 -1.92 4.37
N SER A 127 1.67 -3.00 4.13
CA SER A 127 3.14 -2.98 4.03
C SER A 127 3.63 -2.34 2.73
N LEU A 128 2.94 -2.58 1.60
CA LEU A 128 3.22 -1.92 0.32
C LEU A 128 3.02 -0.40 0.39
N LEU A 129 2.04 0.08 1.16
CA LEU A 129 1.85 1.52 1.34
C LEU A 129 3.05 2.17 2.03
N ILE A 130 3.70 1.49 2.97
CA ILE A 130 4.93 2.00 3.61
C ILE A 130 6.08 2.06 2.61
N LEU A 131 6.26 1.02 1.79
CA LEU A 131 7.25 1.07 0.71
C LEU A 131 6.94 2.22 -0.27
N GLY A 132 5.67 2.47 -0.56
CA GLY A 132 5.25 3.64 -1.33
C GLY A 132 5.60 4.97 -0.66
N MET A 133 5.54 5.06 0.67
CA MET A 133 5.95 6.27 1.40
C MET A 133 7.46 6.48 1.43
N VAL A 134 8.25 5.41 1.45
CA VAL A 134 9.72 5.47 1.50
C VAL A 134 10.32 5.69 0.12
N TYR A 135 9.80 5.00 -0.90
CA TYR A 135 10.40 4.92 -2.23
C TYR A 135 9.58 5.59 -3.33
N GLY A 136 8.31 5.90 -3.07
CA GLY A 136 7.41 6.45 -4.07
C GLY A 136 7.76 7.89 -4.43
N ARG A 137 7.40 8.24 -5.66
CA ARG A 137 7.45 9.62 -6.16
C ARG A 137 6.31 10.46 -5.59
N ASP A 138 6.55 11.75 -5.41
CA ASP A 138 5.53 12.69 -4.94
C ASP A 138 4.65 13.25 -6.09
N GLU A 139 3.71 14.15 -5.74
CA GLU A 139 2.79 14.76 -6.71
C GLU A 139 3.48 15.67 -7.74
N HIS A 140 4.66 16.19 -7.44
CA HIS A 140 5.45 17.02 -8.35
C HIS A 140 6.28 16.17 -9.31
N GLU A 141 6.54 14.91 -8.96
CA GLU A 141 7.33 13.95 -9.72
C GLU A 141 6.48 13.00 -10.58
N LEU A 142 5.18 13.25 -10.75
CA LEU A 142 4.28 12.32 -11.48
C LEU A 142 4.70 12.04 -12.94
N ALA A 143 5.42 12.97 -13.57
CA ALA A 143 5.98 12.78 -14.91
C ALA A 143 7.28 11.96 -14.92
N ASP A 144 7.94 11.79 -13.77
CA ASP A 144 9.15 10.99 -13.63
C ASP A 144 8.81 9.49 -13.66
N TRP A 145 8.99 8.90 -14.84
CA TRP A 145 8.75 7.49 -15.07
C TRP A 145 9.84 6.60 -14.48
N GLU A 146 11.07 7.09 -14.41
CA GLU A 146 12.20 6.34 -13.86
C GLU A 146 12.03 6.19 -12.36
N ALA A 147 11.75 7.28 -11.63
CA ALA A 147 11.42 7.25 -10.21
C ALA A 147 10.28 6.27 -9.90
N TYR A 148 9.22 6.24 -10.71
CA TYR A 148 8.14 5.26 -10.58
C TYR A 148 8.60 3.81 -10.79
N GLN A 149 9.42 3.54 -11.80
CA GLN A 149 9.88 2.17 -12.06
C GLN A 149 10.83 1.68 -10.96
N GLU A 150 11.69 2.56 -10.46
CA GLU A 150 12.61 2.28 -9.35
C GLU A 150 11.83 2.03 -8.05
N SER A 151 10.80 2.83 -7.74
CA SER A 151 9.97 2.65 -6.55
C SER A 151 9.24 1.29 -6.50
N LEU A 152 9.03 0.65 -7.66
CA LEU A 152 8.40 -0.67 -7.75
C LEU A 152 9.37 -1.81 -7.43
N LYS A 153 10.68 -1.63 -7.48
CA LYS A 153 11.66 -2.69 -7.18
C LYS A 153 11.52 -3.24 -5.75
N PRO A 154 11.56 -2.43 -4.68
CA PRO A 154 11.34 -2.92 -3.31
C PRO A 154 9.95 -3.52 -3.13
N SER A 155 8.92 -2.93 -3.74
CA SER A 155 7.55 -3.45 -3.71
C SER A 155 7.44 -4.85 -4.35
N ARG A 156 8.13 -5.09 -5.48
CA ARG A 156 8.19 -6.42 -6.11
C ARG A 156 8.93 -7.43 -5.25
N ALA A 157 10.00 -7.02 -4.58
CA ALA A 157 10.73 -7.88 -3.65
C ALA A 157 9.83 -8.32 -2.48
N LEU A 158 9.05 -7.40 -1.90
CA LEU A 158 8.07 -7.73 -0.86
C LEU A 158 7.02 -8.72 -1.37
N CYS A 159 6.42 -8.46 -2.54
CA CYS A 159 5.44 -9.37 -3.11
C CYS A 159 6.02 -10.78 -3.37
N ALA A 160 7.26 -10.86 -3.86
CA ALA A 160 7.92 -12.14 -4.10
C ALA A 160 8.16 -12.92 -2.80
N ALA A 161 8.74 -12.28 -1.77
CA ALA A 161 9.01 -12.92 -0.48
C ALA A 161 7.73 -13.27 0.29
N PHE A 162 6.69 -12.44 0.18
CA PHE A 162 5.38 -12.74 0.75
C PHE A 162 4.74 -13.96 0.07
N LYS A 163 4.79 -14.02 -1.27
CA LYS A 163 4.30 -15.15 -2.03
C LYS A 163 5.09 -16.43 -1.75
N GLU A 164 6.39 -16.34 -1.50
CA GLU A 164 7.19 -17.49 -1.06
C GLU A 164 6.72 -18.02 0.30
N SER A 165 6.29 -17.13 1.20
CA SER A 165 5.82 -17.51 2.53
C SER A 165 4.44 -18.16 2.53
N TYR A 166 3.53 -17.75 1.64
CA TYR A 166 2.10 -18.14 1.67
C TYR A 166 1.56 -18.75 0.36
N GLY A 167 2.41 -18.95 -0.64
CA GLY A 167 2.05 -19.43 -1.98
C GLY A 167 1.26 -18.43 -2.85
N SER A 168 0.68 -17.38 -2.28
CA SER A 168 -0.16 -16.39 -2.99
C SER A 168 -0.12 -15.00 -2.35
N LEU A 169 -0.63 -14.02 -3.09
CA LEU A 169 -0.92 -12.67 -2.57
C LEU A 169 -2.40 -12.50 -2.15
N ASP A 170 -3.27 -13.43 -2.57
CA ASP A 170 -4.71 -13.39 -2.33
C ASP A 170 -5.06 -13.87 -0.91
N CYS A 171 -5.89 -13.11 -0.20
CA CYS A 171 -6.28 -13.39 1.18
C CYS A 171 -6.94 -14.74 1.34
N HIS A 172 -7.78 -15.18 0.39
CA HIS A 172 -8.38 -16.52 0.43
C HIS A 172 -7.33 -17.63 0.46
N ARG A 173 -6.25 -17.49 -0.32
CA ARG A 173 -5.14 -18.46 -0.35
C ARG A 173 -4.29 -18.39 0.90
N VAL A 174 -4.05 -17.18 1.42
CA VAL A 174 -3.38 -17.01 2.72
C VAL A 174 -4.22 -17.64 3.83
N GLN A 175 -5.54 -17.54 3.78
CA GLN A 175 -6.42 -18.19 4.74
C GLN A 175 -6.33 -19.72 4.66
N GLU A 176 -6.30 -20.30 3.45
CA GLU A 176 -6.10 -21.75 3.28
C GLU A 176 -4.80 -22.23 3.94
N ASP A 177 -3.71 -21.48 3.77
CA ASP A 177 -2.41 -21.78 4.41
C ASP A 177 -2.47 -21.62 5.94
N THR A 178 -3.07 -20.53 6.43
CA THR A 178 -3.04 -20.17 7.85
C THR A 178 -4.07 -20.95 8.70
N PHE A 179 -5.25 -21.20 8.15
CA PHE A 179 -6.40 -21.78 8.88
C PHE A 179 -6.82 -23.16 8.33
N GLY A 180 -6.17 -23.65 7.26
CA GLY A 180 -6.54 -24.91 6.60
C GLY A 180 -7.80 -24.83 5.74
N ARG A 181 -8.45 -23.67 5.66
CA ARG A 181 -9.61 -23.39 4.81
C ARG A 181 -9.74 -21.91 4.51
N CYS A 182 -10.52 -21.61 3.50
CA CYS A 182 -10.98 -20.26 3.19
C CYS A 182 -12.32 -19.95 3.86
N TYR A 183 -12.55 -18.68 4.18
CA TYR A 183 -13.82 -18.15 4.69
C TYR A 183 -14.35 -17.05 3.75
N ARG A 184 -15.66 -17.04 3.53
CA ARG A 184 -16.36 -15.92 2.90
C ARG A 184 -16.68 -14.86 3.95
N LEU A 185 -15.79 -13.90 4.13
CA LEU A 185 -15.91 -12.89 5.19
C LEU A 185 -17.11 -11.93 5.03
N THR A 186 -17.71 -11.86 3.84
CA THR A 186 -18.97 -11.14 3.59
C THR A 186 -20.23 -11.91 4.05
N ASP A 187 -20.11 -13.20 4.38
CA ASP A 187 -21.17 -13.98 5.01
C ASP A 187 -21.03 -13.89 6.54
N PRO A 188 -22.04 -13.37 7.27
CA PRO A 188 -21.98 -13.24 8.72
C PRO A 188 -21.71 -14.54 9.47
N ALA A 189 -22.21 -15.69 8.97
CA ALA A 189 -22.00 -16.98 9.62
C ALA A 189 -20.55 -17.46 9.45
N GLU A 190 -19.97 -17.29 8.26
CA GLU A 190 -18.57 -17.62 8.01
C GLU A 190 -17.62 -16.65 8.73
N LEU A 191 -17.95 -15.36 8.81
CA LEU A 191 -17.19 -14.38 9.58
C LEU A 191 -17.18 -14.73 11.08
N ALA A 192 -18.32 -15.11 11.64
CA ALA A 192 -18.40 -15.55 13.03
C ALA A 192 -17.59 -16.84 13.28
N GLN A 193 -17.56 -17.75 12.30
CA GLN A 193 -16.75 -18.95 12.38
C GLN A 193 -15.25 -18.61 12.29
N PHE A 194 -14.87 -17.72 11.36
CA PHE A 194 -13.50 -17.23 11.22
C PHE A 194 -12.97 -16.64 12.54
N GLN A 195 -13.80 -15.85 13.23
CA GLN A 195 -13.45 -15.30 14.55
C GLN A 195 -13.23 -16.40 15.61
N LYS A 196 -14.08 -17.44 15.64
CA LYS A 196 -13.93 -18.58 16.56
C LYS A 196 -12.68 -19.40 16.27
N ASP A 197 -12.27 -19.46 15.01
CA ASP A 197 -11.10 -20.21 14.55
C ASP A 197 -9.78 -19.42 14.74
N GLY A 198 -9.78 -18.35 15.55
CA GLY A 198 -8.58 -17.61 15.91
C GLY A 198 -8.14 -16.60 14.84
N ALA A 199 -9.09 -15.93 14.18
CA ALA A 199 -8.81 -14.90 13.16
C ALA A 199 -7.75 -13.89 13.60
N THR A 200 -7.83 -13.38 14.83
CA THR A 200 -6.90 -12.36 15.31
C THR A 200 -5.49 -12.91 15.39
N GLU A 201 -5.29 -14.08 15.99
CA GLU A 201 -3.99 -14.73 16.15
C GLU A 201 -3.40 -15.13 14.79
N GLY A 202 -4.19 -15.78 13.94
CA GLY A 202 -3.77 -16.21 12.61
C GLY A 202 -3.39 -15.02 11.73
N CYS A 203 -4.23 -13.99 11.66
CA CYS A 203 -3.89 -12.77 10.91
C CYS A 203 -2.75 -11.98 11.54
N THR A 204 -2.52 -12.06 12.87
CA THR A 204 -1.36 -11.44 13.51
C THR A 204 -0.06 -12.07 13.05
N ALA A 205 -0.02 -13.40 12.85
CA ALA A 205 1.14 -14.07 12.30
C ALA A 205 1.43 -13.61 10.86
N VAL A 206 0.39 -13.47 10.03
CA VAL A 206 0.50 -12.96 8.65
C VAL A 206 0.99 -11.50 8.62
N VAL A 207 0.43 -10.65 9.49
CA VAL A 207 0.86 -9.25 9.64
C VAL A 207 2.33 -9.20 10.05
N SER A 208 2.73 -9.96 11.07
CA SER A 208 4.11 -10.01 11.56
C SER A 208 5.07 -10.39 10.44
N ARG A 209 4.74 -11.44 9.66
CA ARG A 209 5.58 -11.84 8.53
C ARG A 209 5.70 -10.74 7.47
N ALA A 210 4.58 -10.12 7.08
CA ALA A 210 4.57 -9.08 6.06
C ALA A 210 5.42 -7.86 6.46
N ILE A 211 5.27 -7.39 7.70
CA ILE A 211 6.02 -6.22 8.18
C ILE A 211 7.51 -6.53 8.36
N SER A 212 7.88 -7.74 8.80
CA SER A 212 9.29 -8.12 8.92
C SER A 212 10.00 -8.19 7.56
N LEU A 213 9.31 -8.68 6.53
CA LEU A 213 9.79 -8.66 5.15
C LEU A 213 9.98 -7.22 4.65
N ALA A 214 8.98 -6.36 4.84
CA ALA A 214 9.04 -4.96 4.41
C ALA A 214 10.11 -4.15 5.16
N ALA A 215 10.22 -4.35 6.48
CA ALA A 215 11.24 -3.71 7.30
C ALA A 215 12.65 -4.14 6.89
N SER A 216 12.86 -5.43 6.58
CA SER A 216 14.16 -5.91 6.12
C SER A 216 14.57 -5.23 4.81
N ILE A 217 13.64 -5.09 3.85
CA ILE A 217 13.90 -4.39 2.59
C ILE A 217 14.38 -2.94 2.84
N ILE A 218 13.74 -2.21 3.76
CA ILE A 218 14.10 -0.83 4.10
C ILE A 218 15.46 -0.78 4.83
N LEU A 219 15.65 -1.63 5.83
CA LEU A 219 16.84 -1.61 6.68
C LEU A 219 18.11 -2.02 5.92
N ASP A 220 17.96 -2.93 4.96
CA ASP A 220 19.07 -3.51 4.20
C ASP A 220 19.42 -2.70 2.94
N ASP A 221 18.63 -1.66 2.62
CA ASP A 221 18.89 -0.78 1.48
C ASP A 221 19.97 0.25 1.80
N PRO A 222 21.16 0.20 1.19
CA PRO A 222 22.23 1.16 1.48
C PRO A 222 22.00 2.55 0.88
N ASN A 223 20.95 2.74 0.08
CA ASN A 223 20.68 4.00 -0.62
C ASN A 223 19.70 4.92 0.13
N LEU A 224 19.17 4.48 1.28
CA LEU A 224 18.30 5.25 2.18
C LEU A 224 19.07 5.94 3.30
#